data_AF-A0A838FR21-F1
#
_entry.id   AF-A0A838FR21-F1
#
_cell.length_a   1.000
_cell.length_b   1.000
_cell.length_c   1.000
_cell.angle_alpha   90.00
_cell.angle_beta   90.00
_cell.angle_gamma   90.00
#
_symmetry.space_group_name_H-M   'P 1'
#
loop_
_entity.id
_entity.type
_entity.pdbx_description
1 polymer ?
#
loop_
_entity_poly.entity_id
_entity_poly.type
_entity_poly.pdbx_seq_one_letter_code
_entity_poly.pdbx_strand_id
1 'polypeptide(L)' 'MNDEIINLVVQRTGISREQATTAVAAVMEFVGSKLPGGAGGQIDALIRGQTGAEPGDMMKARLGDLLGGGGNS' A
#
# COMPACT_ATOMS: atom_id res chain seq x y z
N MET A 1 2.22 -6.24 7.33
CA MET A 1 1.08 -5.43 7.82
C MET A 1 1.66 -4.16 8.41
N ASN A 2 1.19 -2.97 8.04
CA ASN A 2 1.88 -1.73 8.41
C ASN A 2 1.80 -1.46 9.92
N ASP A 3 2.95 -1.53 10.61
CA ASP A 3 3.10 -1.29 12.05
C ASP A 3 2.68 0.13 12.46
N GLU A 4 2.76 1.10 11.56
CA GLU A 4 2.36 2.49 11.83
C GLU A 4 0.84 2.59 12.09
N ILE A 5 0.03 1.92 11.26
CA ILE A 5 -1.44 1.91 11.42
C ILE A 5 -1.82 1.18 12.71
N ILE A 6 -1.16 0.06 13.00
CA ILE A 6 -1.38 -0.70 14.25
C ILE A 6 -1.04 0.19 15.46
N ASN A 7 0.09 0.90 15.43
CA ASN A 7 0.50 1.81 16.49
C ASN A 7 -0.47 2.97 16.70
N LEU A 8 -1.02 3.52 15.62
CA LEU A 8 -2.05 4.56 15.68
C LEU A 8 -3.33 4.04 16.35
N VAL A 9 -3.78 2.83 15.97
CA VAL A 9 -4.98 2.21 16.57
C VAL A 9 -4.76 1.95 18.06
N VAL A 10 -3.61 1.38 18.45
CA VAL A 10 -3.27 1.18 19.88
C VAL A 10 -3.29 2.50 20.64
N GLN A 11 -2.63 3.54 20.14
CA GLN A 11 -2.56 4.84 20.81
C GLN A 11 -3.92 5.53 20.95
N ARG A 12 -4.82 5.35 19.98
CA ARG A 12 -6.12 6.04 19.95
C ARG A 12 -7.21 5.30 20.72
N THR A 13 -7.11 3.98 20.83
CA THR A 13 -8.17 3.12 21.39
C THR A 13 -7.79 2.48 22.72
N GLY A 14 -6.49 2.37 23.02
CA GLY A 14 -5.98 1.71 24.22
C GLY A 14 -6.06 0.18 24.19
N ILE A 15 -6.43 -0.43 23.06
CA ILE A 15 -6.47 -1.90 22.92
C ILE A 15 -5.07 -2.50 22.79
N SER A 16 -4.96 -3.81 23.01
CA SER A 16 -3.68 -4.50 22.87
C SER A 16 -3.19 -4.49 21.40
N ARG A 17 -1.87 -4.60 21.21
CA ARG A 17 -1.31 -4.69 19.85
C ARG A 17 -1.89 -5.87 19.06
N GLU A 18 -2.11 -7.02 19.70
CA GLU A 18 -2.78 -8.18 19.07
C GLU A 18 -4.20 -7.84 18.60
N GLN A 19 -4.99 -7.20 19.46
CA GLN A 19 -6.36 -6.79 19.11
C GLN A 19 -6.35 -5.75 17.98
N ALA A 20 -5.41 -4.81 17.99
CA ALA A 20 -5.24 -3.83 16.92
C ALA A 20 -4.86 -4.48 15.59
N THR A 21 -3.96 -5.47 15.61
CA THR A 21 -3.62 -6.26 14.41
C THR A 21 -4.86 -6.94 13.85
N THR A 22 -5.65 -7.65 14.67
CA THR A 22 -6.88 -8.30 14.21
C THR A 22 -7.90 -7.30 13.66
N ALA A 23 -8.07 -6.16 14.33
CA ALA A 23 -9.02 -5.13 13.91
C ALA A 23 -8.64 -4.52 12.55
N VAL A 24 -7.36 -4.17 12.36
CA VAL A 24 -6.89 -3.63 11.08
C VAL A 24 -7.02 -4.68 9.96
N ALA A 25 -6.75 -5.96 10.25
CA ALA A 25 -6.89 -7.02 9.25
C ALA A 25 -8.34 -7.16 8.75
N ALA A 26 -9.31 -7.16 9.68
CA ALA A 26 -10.73 -7.24 9.34
C ALA A 26 -11.20 -6.05 8.48
N VAL A 27 -10.72 -4.84 8.77
CA VAL A 27 -11.03 -3.65 7.97
C VAL A 27 -10.42 -3.76 6.57
N MET A 28 -9.17 -4.22 6.46
CA MET A 28 -8.51 -4.38 5.16
C MET A 28 -9.17 -5.45 4.31
N GLU A 29 -9.61 -6.55 4.91
CA GLU A 29 -10.39 -7.60 4.24
C GLU A 29 -11.72 -7.04 3.72
N PHE A 30 -12.44 -6.29 4.55
CA PHE A 30 -13.69 -5.63 4.15
C PHE A 30 -13.46 -4.65 2.99
N VAL A 31 -12.48 -3.76 3.11
CA VAL A 31 -12.15 -2.78 2.05
C VAL A 31 -11.73 -3.50 0.77
N GLY A 32 -10.89 -4.53 0.86
CA GLY A 32 -10.48 -5.35 -0.27
C GLY A 32 -11.67 -6.02 -0.97
N SER A 33 -12.63 -6.56 -0.20
CA SER A 33 -13.85 -7.17 -0.75
C SER A 33 -14.77 -6.18 -1.47
N LYS A 34 -14.67 -4.88 -1.14
CA LYS A 34 -15.50 -3.80 -1.69
C LYS A 34 -14.85 -3.05 -2.85
N LEU A 35 -13.65 -3.43 -3.28
CA LEU A 35 -12.94 -2.83 -4.41
C LEU A 35 -12.99 -3.75 -5.65
N PRO A 36 -14.11 -3.80 -6.39
CA PRO A 36 -14.14 -4.46 -7.69
C PRO A 36 -13.34 -3.64 -8.73
N GLY A 37 -12.65 -4.32 -9.65
CA GLY A 37 -12.18 -3.70 -10.89
C GLY A 37 -10.73 -3.17 -10.93
N GLY A 38 -9.78 -3.83 -10.25
CA GLY A 38 -8.34 -3.58 -10.49
C GLY A 38 -7.66 -2.53 -9.61
N ALA A 39 -8.39 -1.88 -8.70
CA ALA A 39 -7.81 -0.97 -7.71
C ALA A 39 -7.06 -1.68 -6.55
N GLY A 40 -7.28 -2.99 -6.39
CA GLY A 40 -6.70 -3.79 -5.31
C GLY A 40 -5.16 -3.76 -5.30
N GLY A 41 -4.50 -3.72 -6.46
CA GLY A 41 -3.03 -3.75 -6.53
C GLY A 41 -2.35 -2.49 -5.98
N GLN A 42 -2.93 -1.30 -6.15
CA GLN A 42 -2.36 -0.04 -5.66
C GLN A 42 -2.54 0.10 -4.15
N ILE A 43 -3.68 -0.38 -3.64
CA ILE A 43 -4.00 -0.33 -2.21
C ILE A 43 -3.22 -1.41 -1.46
N ASP A 44 -3.06 -2.61 -2.04
CA ASP A 44 -2.18 -3.64 -1.49
C ASP A 44 -0.71 -3.17 -1.46
N ALA A 45 -0.25 -2.43 -2.47
CA ALA A 45 1.09 -1.81 -2.47
C ALA A 45 1.26 -0.76 -1.35
N LEU A 46 0.24 0.07 -1.11
CA LEU A 46 0.21 1.05 -0.01
C LEU A 46 0.17 0.38 1.37
N ILE A 47 -0.64 -0.68 1.53
CA ILE A 47 -0.80 -1.42 2.80
C ILE A 47 0.43 -2.26 3.13
N ARG A 48 1.06 -2.87 2.12
CA ARG A 48 2.28 -3.67 2.29
C ARG A 48 3.52 -2.83 2.53
N GLY A 49 3.42 -1.50 2.45
CA GLY A 49 4.60 -0.63 2.50
C GLY A 49 5.57 -0.89 1.33
N GLN A 50 5.09 -1.50 0.24
CA GLN A 50 5.85 -1.68 -0.99
C GLN A 50 5.89 -0.39 -1.83
N THR A 51 5.80 0.76 -1.17
CA THR A 51 6.31 2.04 -1.68
C THR A 51 7.82 2.09 -1.42
N GLY A 52 8.56 1.09 -1.91
CA GLY A 52 10.03 1.10 -1.88
C GLY A 52 10.63 2.09 -2.89
N ALA A 53 9.80 2.66 -3.76
CA ALA A 53 10.10 3.80 -4.60
C ALA A 53 9.05 4.86 -4.31
N GLU A 54 9.49 6.10 -4.06
CA GLU A 54 8.57 7.21 -3.96
C GLU A 54 7.70 7.26 -5.23
N PRO A 55 6.43 7.72 -5.17
CA PRO A 55 5.59 7.86 -6.36
C PRO A 55 6.29 8.61 -7.50
N GLY A 56 7.18 9.56 -7.16
CA GLY A 56 8.03 10.27 -8.11
C GLY A 56 9.10 9.40 -8.78
N ASP A 57 9.66 8.41 -8.10
CA ASP A 57 10.69 7.52 -8.65
C ASP A 57 10.10 6.46 -9.57
N MET A 58 8.90 5.97 -9.29
CA MET A 58 8.15 5.14 -10.25
C MET A 58 7.79 5.92 -11.51
N MET A 59 7.40 7.20 -11.37
CA MET A 59 7.10 8.06 -12.51
C MET A 59 8.35 8.39 -13.33
N LYS A 60 9.48 8.67 -12.67
CA LYS A 60 10.79 8.86 -13.34
C LYS A 60 11.25 7.59 -14.05
N ALA A 61 11.08 6.41 -13.45
CA ALA A 61 11.45 5.14 -14.07
C ALA A 61 10.63 4.87 -15.34
N ARG A 62 9.32 5.10 -15.31
CA ARG A 62 8.44 4.99 -16.49
C ARG A 62 8.76 6.03 -17.55
N LEU A 63 9.05 7.27 -17.14
CA LEU A 63 9.42 8.34 -18.06
C LEU A 63 10.80 8.12 -18.68
N GLY A 64 11.76 7.57 -17.94
CA GLY A 64 13.07 7.17 -18.45
C GLY A 64 12.98 6.04 -19.47
N ASP A 65 12.06 5.10 -19.29
CA ASP A 65 11.80 4.01 -20.24
C ASP A 65 11.11 4.52 -21.52
N LEU A 66 10.20 5.49 -21.40
CA LEU A 66 9.53 6.15 -22.53
C LEU A 66 10.43 7.12 -23.31
N LEU A 67 11.36 7.80 -22.63
CA LEU A 67 12.29 8.76 -23.24
C LEU A 67 13.57 8.07 -23.74
N GLY A 68 13.98 6.97 -23.08
CA GLY A 68 15.17 6.19 -23.43
C GLY A 68 14.92 5.00 -24.35
N GLY A 69 13.68 4.48 -24.43
CA GLY A 69 13.32 3.25 -25.17
C GLY A 69 12.92 3.45 -26.64
N GLY A 70 13.16 4.62 -27.23
CA GLY A 70 12.80 4.96 -28.61
C GLY A 70 13.84 4.60 -29.68
N GLY A 71 14.91 3.86 -29.36
CA GLY A 71 15.90 3.52 -30.38
C GLY A 71 16.93 2.49 -29.95
N ASN A 72 16.64 1.21 -30.21
CA ASN A 72 17.63 0.30 -30.79
C ASN A 72 16.94 -0.95 -31.37
N SER A 73 16.91 -1.03 -32.71
CA SER A 73 16.78 -2.28 -33.47
C SER A 73 18.05 -3.13 -33.34
#